data_AF-A0A3A5ATM6-F1
#
_entry.id   AF-A0A3A5ATM6-F1
#
_cell.length_a   1.000
_cell.length_b   1.000
_cell.length_c   1.000
_cell.angle_alpha   90.00
_cell.angle_beta   90.00
_cell.angle_gamma   90.00
#
_symmetry.space_group_name_H-M   'P 1'
#
loop_
_entity.id
_entity.type
_entity.pdbx_description
1 polymer ?
#
loop_
_entity_poly.entity_id
_entity_poly.type
_entity_poly.pdbx_seq_one_letter_code
_entity_poly.pdbx_strand_id
1 'polypeptide(L)'
;MAREFELDELRRFDGKEGRPVYIAHAGKVYDVTGSKLWKTGRHMNRHNAGNDLTHDIEAAPHKLDVLERYPQIGTLKEKPPDRELPPALERLLSRVPMLRRHPHPMTVHFPITFTLAVPAFLLLYLVTGMRSFEVTALHCLGAAIFFTPVTMATGFYTWWLNYFAKRVHPVTMKQIFSFILLPLEIFLFVWRVLNPEILAKSGPQGVIYFLLAVSLFGLSTIIGWYGAKLTFPTE
;
A
#
# COMPACT_ATOMS: atom_id res chain seq x y z
N MET A 1 14.21 -26.03 29.69
CA MET A 1 13.74 -26.28 28.30
C MET A 1 13.05 -25.00 27.84
N ALA A 2 13.34 -24.51 26.64
CA ALA A 2 12.63 -23.36 26.09
C ALA A 2 11.18 -23.77 25.76
N ARG A 3 10.20 -22.93 26.08
CA ARG A 3 8.80 -23.19 25.75
C ARG A 3 8.59 -23.06 24.25
N GLU A 4 7.94 -24.04 23.63
CA GLU A 4 7.47 -23.90 22.25
C GLU A 4 6.10 -23.25 22.24
N PHE A 5 5.89 -22.33 21.30
CA PHE A 5 4.63 -21.66 21.06
C PHE A 5 4.12 -22.02 19.67
N GLU A 6 2.83 -22.32 19.56
CA GLU A 6 2.13 -22.31 18.26
C GLU A 6 1.72 -20.86 17.90
N LEU A 7 1.53 -20.53 16.62
CA LEU A 7 1.14 -19.17 16.24
C LEU A 7 -0.21 -18.74 16.83
N ASP A 8 -1.19 -19.65 16.88
CA ASP A 8 -2.50 -19.37 17.49
C ASP A 8 -2.43 -19.25 19.02
N GLU A 9 -1.43 -19.88 19.64
CA GLU A 9 -1.13 -19.67 21.06
C GLU A 9 -0.49 -18.29 21.26
N LEU A 10 0.49 -17.93 20.42
CA LEU A 10 1.17 -16.65 20.47
C LEU A 10 0.20 -15.47 20.38
N ARG A 11 -0.85 -15.57 19.54
CA ARG A 11 -1.92 -14.56 19.38
C ARG A 11 -2.64 -14.19 20.67
N ARG A 12 -2.60 -15.03 21.70
CA ARG A 12 -3.24 -14.76 23.00
C ARG A 12 -2.44 -13.78 23.86
N PHE A 13 -1.17 -13.56 23.54
CA PHE A 13 -0.25 -12.67 24.25
C PHE A 13 -0.18 -11.31 23.56
N ASP A 14 -1.36 -10.68 23.46
CA ASP A 14 -1.61 -9.47 22.66
C ASP A 14 -1.61 -8.18 23.48
N GLY A 15 -1.26 -8.19 24.77
CA GLY A 15 -1.28 -7.00 25.61
C GLY A 15 -2.67 -6.48 26.02
N LYS A 16 -3.76 -7.04 25.47
CA LYS A 16 -5.12 -6.58 25.79
C LYS A 16 -5.55 -7.13 27.14
N GLU A 17 -6.39 -6.38 27.84
CA GLU A 17 -6.95 -6.80 29.14
C GLU A 17 -5.86 -7.17 30.18
N GLY A 18 -4.68 -6.55 30.08
CA GLY A 18 -3.55 -6.82 30.97
C GLY A 18 -2.79 -8.12 30.68
N ARG A 19 -3.09 -8.80 29.55
CA ARG A 19 -2.31 -9.97 29.11
C ARG A 19 -0.86 -9.59 28.79
N PRO A 20 0.10 -10.53 28.88
CA PRO A 20 1.48 -10.29 28.46
C PRO A 20 1.56 -9.93 26.97
N VAL A 21 2.66 -9.27 26.59
CA VAL A 21 2.93 -8.80 25.23
C VAL A 21 4.09 -9.58 24.64
N TYR A 22 3.81 -10.58 23.80
CA TYR A 22 4.86 -11.39 23.18
C TYR A 22 4.96 -11.12 21.69
N ILE A 23 6.16 -11.21 21.14
CA ILE A 23 6.42 -11.14 19.70
C ILE A 23 7.37 -12.25 19.28
N ALA A 24 7.24 -12.75 18.07
CA ALA A 24 8.22 -13.65 17.49
C ALA A 24 9.11 -12.93 16.46
N HIS A 25 10.39 -13.29 16.43
CA HIS A 25 11.35 -12.86 15.42
C HIS A 25 12.37 -13.98 15.18
N ALA A 26 12.55 -14.37 13.92
CA ALA A 26 13.45 -15.43 13.47
C ALA A 26 13.28 -16.74 14.28
N GLY A 27 12.04 -17.15 14.51
CA GLY A 27 11.69 -18.36 15.26
C GLY A 27 11.85 -18.25 16.79
N LYS A 28 12.29 -17.11 17.33
CA LYS A 28 12.41 -16.86 18.78
C LYS A 28 11.24 -16.02 19.29
N VAL A 29 10.74 -16.33 20.49
CA VAL A 29 9.66 -15.58 21.14
C VAL A 29 10.23 -14.73 22.27
N TYR A 30 9.93 -13.42 22.25
CA TYR A 30 10.40 -12.43 23.20
C TYR A 30 9.23 -11.84 23.99
N ASP A 31 9.44 -11.64 25.29
CA ASP A 31 8.50 -10.93 26.15
C ASP A 31 8.83 -9.43 26.20
N VAL A 32 8.03 -8.63 25.52
CA VAL A 32 8.19 -7.17 25.45
C VAL A 32 7.21 -6.42 26.35
N THR A 33 6.58 -7.10 27.33
CA THR A 33 5.57 -6.52 28.25
C THR A 33 6.11 -5.30 29.00
N GLY A 34 7.40 -5.32 29.37
CA GLY A 34 8.04 -4.20 30.07
C GLY A 34 8.28 -2.95 29.20
N SER A 35 8.04 -3.03 27.89
CA SER A 35 8.33 -1.92 26.98
C SER A 35 7.25 -0.84 27.02
N LYS A 36 7.66 0.42 27.25
CA LYS A 36 6.76 1.57 27.15
C LYS A 36 6.14 1.73 25.76
N LEU A 37 6.80 1.22 24.72
CA LEU A 37 6.36 1.32 23.32
C LEU A 37 5.42 0.19 22.90
N TRP A 38 5.11 -0.75 23.80
CA TRP A 38 4.24 -1.91 23.56
C TRP A 38 3.09 -2.02 24.58
N LYS A 39 2.88 -0.99 25.42
CA LYS A 39 1.92 -1.03 26.55
C LYS A 39 0.50 -1.47 26.19
N THR A 40 0.06 -1.17 24.98
CA THR A 40 -1.30 -1.50 24.49
C THR A 40 -1.33 -2.77 23.65
N GLY A 41 -0.23 -3.53 23.61
CA GLY A 41 -0.05 -4.62 22.66
C GLY A 41 0.23 -4.17 21.23
N ARG A 42 0.34 -2.85 21.00
CA ARG A 42 0.66 -2.26 19.70
C ARG A 42 1.93 -1.45 19.78
N HIS A 43 2.74 -1.57 18.74
CA HIS A 43 3.92 -0.75 18.53
C HIS A 43 3.71 0.19 17.35
N MET A 44 3.84 1.50 17.61
CA MET A 44 3.67 2.57 16.62
C MET A 44 2.35 2.49 15.82
N ASN A 45 1.28 1.96 16.45
CA ASN A 45 0.00 1.67 15.80
C ASN A 45 0.09 0.84 14.52
N ARG A 46 1.20 0.12 14.32
CA ARG A 46 1.48 -0.62 13.09
C ARG A 46 1.68 -2.10 13.33
N HIS A 47 2.43 -2.44 14.38
CA HIS A 47 2.78 -3.83 14.68
C HIS A 47 2.00 -4.31 15.89
N ASN A 48 1.35 -5.46 15.75
CA ASN A 48 0.54 -6.06 16.80
C ASN A 48 1.34 -7.17 17.48
N ALA A 49 1.29 -7.19 18.81
CA ALA A 49 1.76 -8.31 19.60
C ALA A 49 0.99 -9.60 19.28
N GLY A 50 1.53 -10.72 19.72
CA GLY A 50 1.02 -12.05 19.44
C GLY A 50 1.26 -12.51 18.00
N ASN A 51 2.20 -11.90 17.26
CA ASN A 51 2.53 -12.25 15.88
C ASN A 51 4.04 -12.47 15.68
N ASP A 52 4.37 -13.13 14.57
CA ASP A 52 5.72 -13.18 14.03
C ASP A 52 6.02 -11.92 13.22
N LEU A 53 6.93 -11.10 13.74
CA LEU A 53 7.36 -9.82 13.19
C LEU A 53 8.73 -9.91 12.50
N THR A 54 9.13 -11.12 12.07
CA THR A 54 10.43 -11.36 11.42
C THR A 54 10.70 -10.43 10.25
N HIS A 55 9.72 -10.21 9.38
CA HIS A 55 9.87 -9.32 8.23
C HIS A 55 9.58 -7.85 8.54
N ASP A 56 8.78 -7.58 9.58
CA ASP A 56 8.41 -6.22 9.98
C ASP A 56 9.60 -5.43 10.52
N ILE A 57 10.48 -6.08 11.29
CA ILE A 57 11.61 -5.42 11.93
C ILE A 57 12.63 -4.88 10.93
N GLU A 58 12.68 -5.43 9.72
CA GLU A 58 13.59 -4.95 8.67
C GLU A 58 13.21 -3.57 8.13
N ALA A 59 12.00 -3.08 8.43
CA ALA A 59 11.51 -1.75 8.10
C ALA A 59 11.52 -0.80 9.31
N ALA A 60 11.98 -1.26 10.48
CA ALA A 60 12.04 -0.45 11.68
C ALA A 60 13.18 0.58 11.60
N PRO A 61 13.05 1.76 12.23
CA PRO A 61 14.12 2.75 12.31
C PRO A 61 15.26 2.34 13.28
N HIS A 62 15.26 1.09 13.73
CA HIS A 62 16.20 0.52 14.69
C HIS A 62 16.66 -0.86 14.22
N LYS A 63 17.76 -1.36 14.79
CA LYS A 63 18.27 -2.70 14.51
C LYS A 63 17.68 -3.72 15.48
N LEU A 64 18.14 -4.97 15.39
CA LEU A 64 17.69 -6.10 16.23
C LEU A 64 18.19 -6.01 17.67
N ASP A 65 19.18 -5.16 17.94
CA ASP A 65 19.78 -4.92 19.26
C ASP A 65 18.75 -4.48 20.32
N VAL A 66 17.64 -3.86 19.90
CA VAL A 66 16.56 -3.51 20.81
C VAL A 66 15.85 -4.73 21.40
N LEU A 67 15.82 -5.87 20.69
CA LEU A 67 15.18 -7.10 21.15
C LEU A 67 16.02 -7.82 22.21
N GLU A 68 17.34 -7.64 22.18
CA GLU A 68 18.26 -8.23 23.17
C GLU A 68 18.03 -7.69 24.59
N ARG A 69 17.32 -6.56 24.72
CA ARG A 69 16.91 -5.96 25.99
C ARG A 69 15.77 -6.71 26.68
N TYR A 70 15.13 -7.64 25.98
CA TYR A 70 13.95 -8.36 26.44
C TYR A 70 14.23 -9.85 26.54
N PRO A 71 13.64 -10.55 27.53
CA PRO A 71 13.89 -11.97 27.72
C PRO A 71 13.31 -12.78 26.57
N GLN A 72 14.13 -13.67 26.00
CA GLN A 72 13.66 -14.74 25.11
C GLN A 72 12.99 -15.81 25.97
N ILE A 73 11.68 -16.00 25.82
CA ILE A 73 10.87 -16.91 26.64
C ILE A 73 10.57 -18.24 25.94
N GLY A 74 10.92 -18.37 24.66
CA GLY A 74 10.65 -19.58 23.90
C GLY A 74 11.02 -19.51 22.43
N THR A 75 10.48 -20.46 21.68
CA THR A 75 10.59 -20.57 20.23
C THR A 75 9.22 -20.74 19.60
N LEU A 76 9.02 -20.19 18.41
CA LEU A 76 7.81 -20.36 17.62
C LEU A 76 7.95 -21.65 16.82
N LYS A 77 6.99 -22.56 16.97
CA LYS A 77 6.94 -23.79 16.17
C LYS A 77 6.76 -23.44 14.69
N GLU A 78 7.35 -24.28 13.84
CA GLU A 78 7.53 -24.02 12.42
C GLU A 78 6.29 -23.42 11.75
N LYS A 79 6.53 -22.34 11.00
CA LYS A 79 5.52 -21.55 10.30
C LYS A 79 4.71 -22.46 9.37
N PRO A 80 3.41 -22.19 9.12
CA PRO A 80 2.80 -22.70 7.89
C PRO A 80 3.71 -22.30 6.71
N PRO A 81 3.91 -23.20 5.73
CA PRO A 81 5.02 -23.11 4.80
C PRO A 81 5.05 -21.73 4.14
N ASP A 82 6.24 -21.13 4.10
CA ASP A 82 6.51 -20.09 3.11
C ASP A 82 6.01 -20.61 1.77
N ARG A 83 5.30 -19.76 1.02
CA ARG A 83 4.76 -20.15 -0.28
C ARG A 83 5.89 -20.82 -1.08
N GLU A 84 5.70 -22.05 -1.53
CA GLU A 84 6.68 -22.70 -2.40
C GLU A 84 6.79 -21.84 -3.68
N LEU A 85 7.90 -21.13 -3.80
CA LEU A 85 8.15 -20.25 -4.93
C LEU A 85 8.86 -21.03 -6.04
N PRO A 86 8.58 -20.75 -7.31
CA PRO A 86 9.38 -21.29 -8.39
C PRO A 86 10.88 -20.95 -8.17
N PRO A 87 11.82 -21.88 -8.44
CA PRO A 87 13.25 -21.69 -8.12
C PRO A 87 13.89 -20.45 -8.76
N ALA A 88 13.37 -19.99 -9.89
CA ALA A 88 13.81 -18.75 -10.53
C ALA A 88 13.39 -17.50 -9.73
N LEU A 89 12.14 -17.48 -9.24
CA LEU A 89 11.62 -16.38 -8.44
C LEU A 89 12.28 -16.33 -7.06
N GLU A 90 12.52 -17.48 -6.44
CA GLU A 90 13.24 -17.55 -5.17
C GLU A 90 14.66 -16.97 -5.28
N ARG A 91 15.40 -17.35 -6.33
CA ARG A 91 16.74 -16.80 -6.63
C ARG A 91 16.70 -15.30 -6.90
N LEU A 92 15.67 -14.80 -7.57
CA LEU A 92 15.52 -13.36 -7.80
C LEU A 92 15.27 -12.63 -6.48
N LEU A 93 14.36 -13.15 -5.66
CA LEU A 93 13.97 -12.54 -4.40
C LEU A 93 15.07 -12.59 -3.34
N SER A 94 15.94 -13.62 -3.37
CA SER A 94 17.12 -13.66 -2.49
C SER A 94 18.19 -12.66 -2.90
N ARG A 95 18.35 -12.39 -4.21
CA ARG A 95 19.24 -11.34 -4.71
C ARG A 95 18.70 -9.93 -4.50
N VAL A 96 17.38 -9.76 -4.59
CA VAL A 96 16.71 -8.47 -4.43
C VAL A 96 15.61 -8.60 -3.36
N PRO A 97 15.98 -8.60 -2.05
CA PRO A 97 15.02 -8.79 -0.95
C PRO A 97 13.90 -7.75 -0.93
N MET A 98 14.15 -6.55 -1.48
CA MET A 98 13.15 -5.50 -1.63
C MET A 98 11.92 -5.95 -2.42
N LEU A 99 12.05 -6.92 -3.35
CA LEU A 99 10.91 -7.43 -4.12
C LEU A 99 9.98 -8.34 -3.30
N ARG A 100 10.48 -8.95 -2.21
CA ARG A 100 9.62 -9.66 -1.23
C ARG A 100 8.79 -8.67 -0.43
N ARG A 101 9.38 -7.53 -0.12
CA ARG A 101 8.67 -6.42 0.51
C ARG A 101 7.76 -5.79 -0.54
N HIS A 102 6.64 -5.19 -0.11
CA HIS A 102 5.74 -4.46 -0.98
C HIS A 102 6.57 -3.51 -1.89
N PRO A 103 6.78 -3.78 -3.20
CA PRO A 103 7.50 -2.89 -4.11
C PRO A 103 6.64 -1.66 -4.48
N HIS A 104 5.35 -1.78 -4.15
CA HIS A 104 4.25 -0.88 -4.44
C HIS A 104 4.32 0.55 -3.82
N PRO A 105 4.94 0.84 -2.66
CA PRO A 105 4.87 2.18 -2.08
C PRO A 105 5.40 3.26 -3.02
N MET A 106 6.45 2.97 -3.78
CA MET A 106 7.03 3.93 -4.73
C MET A 106 6.20 4.04 -6.02
N THR A 107 5.82 2.90 -6.63
CA THR A 107 5.17 2.90 -7.95
C THR A 107 3.83 3.60 -7.93
N VAL A 108 3.11 3.58 -6.80
CA VAL A 108 1.79 4.22 -6.69
C VAL A 108 1.81 5.71 -6.55
N HIS A 109 2.95 6.29 -6.17
CA HIS A 109 3.06 7.75 -6.12
C HIS A 109 3.00 8.36 -7.51
N PHE A 110 3.45 7.65 -8.56
CA PHE A 110 3.39 8.15 -9.93
C PHE A 110 1.95 8.37 -10.42
N PRO A 111 1.08 7.35 -10.53
CA PRO A 111 -0.28 7.57 -11.02
C PRO A 111 -1.05 8.51 -10.08
N ILE A 112 -0.91 8.39 -8.75
CA ILE A 112 -1.56 9.30 -7.80
C ILE A 112 -1.15 10.76 -8.07
N THR A 113 0.14 11.04 -8.21
CA THR A 113 0.59 12.42 -8.45
C THR A 113 0.06 12.95 -9.77
N PHE A 114 0.16 12.15 -10.84
CA PHE A 114 -0.27 12.57 -12.16
C PHE A 114 -1.79 12.76 -12.24
N THR A 115 -2.60 11.87 -11.66
CA THR A 115 -4.07 12.01 -11.64
C THR A 115 -4.52 13.20 -10.80
N LEU A 116 -3.88 13.47 -9.66
CA LEU A 116 -4.19 14.63 -8.82
C LEU A 116 -3.80 15.96 -9.50
N ALA A 117 -2.73 15.94 -10.31
CA ALA A 117 -2.28 17.12 -11.05
C ALA A 117 -3.24 17.52 -12.18
N VAL A 118 -3.95 16.56 -12.80
CA VAL A 118 -4.89 16.84 -13.90
C VAL A 118 -5.94 17.90 -13.52
N PRO A 119 -6.83 17.70 -12.52
CA PRO A 119 -7.84 18.70 -12.20
C PRO A 119 -7.23 20.01 -11.66
N ALA A 120 -6.06 19.97 -11.02
CA ALA A 120 -5.36 21.16 -10.56
C ALA A 120 -4.92 22.04 -11.75
N PHE A 121 -4.29 21.46 -12.76
CA PHE A 121 -3.90 22.18 -13.96
C PHE A 121 -5.10 22.61 -14.81
N LEU A 122 -6.17 21.81 -14.88
CA LEU A 122 -7.40 22.23 -15.53
C LEU A 122 -8.03 23.43 -14.83
N LEU A 123 -8.05 23.46 -13.50
CA LEU A 123 -8.54 24.61 -12.73
C LEU A 123 -7.69 25.86 -13.01
N LEU A 124 -6.36 25.72 -13.04
CA LEU A 124 -5.46 26.82 -13.39
C LEU A 124 -5.73 27.34 -14.81
N TYR A 125 -5.98 26.46 -15.78
CA TYR A 125 -6.41 26.87 -17.11
C TYR A 125 -7.73 27.66 -17.08
N LEU A 126 -8.75 27.17 -16.38
CA LEU A 126 -10.06 27.84 -16.30
C LEU A 126 -9.97 29.23 -15.63
N VAL A 127 -9.09 29.40 -14.64
CA VAL A 127 -8.91 30.68 -13.94
C VAL A 127 -8.05 31.66 -14.73
N THR A 128 -7.01 31.18 -15.42
CA THR A 128 -5.99 32.06 -16.04
C THR A 128 -6.15 32.20 -17.55
N GLY A 129 -6.86 31.29 -18.22
CA GLY A 129 -6.91 31.18 -19.67
C GLY A 129 -5.60 30.71 -20.33
N MET A 130 -4.55 30.40 -19.56
CA MET A 130 -3.24 30.03 -20.11
C MET A 130 -3.25 28.58 -20.63
N ARG A 131 -3.20 28.42 -21.95
CA ARG A 131 -3.23 27.12 -22.65
C ARG A 131 -2.16 26.12 -22.20
N SER A 132 -1.02 26.59 -21.70
CA SER A 132 0.03 25.72 -21.17
C SER A 132 -0.48 24.78 -20.08
N PHE A 133 -1.41 25.24 -19.22
CA PHE A 133 -1.91 24.42 -18.12
C PHE A 133 -2.79 23.25 -18.59
N GLU A 134 -3.72 23.46 -19.53
CA GLU A 134 -4.53 22.34 -20.04
C GLU A 134 -3.68 21.34 -20.85
N VAL A 135 -2.63 21.82 -21.53
CA VAL A 135 -1.66 20.97 -22.20
C VAL A 135 -0.87 20.16 -21.17
N THR A 136 -0.44 20.76 -20.06
CA THR A 136 0.20 20.03 -18.95
C THR A 136 -0.74 18.98 -18.37
N ALA A 137 -2.03 19.29 -18.17
CA ALA A 137 -3.01 18.31 -17.70
C ALA A 137 -3.12 17.09 -18.63
N LEU A 138 -3.08 17.30 -19.95
CA LEU A 138 -3.05 16.20 -20.93
C LEU A 138 -1.79 15.33 -20.80
N HIS A 139 -0.61 15.94 -20.61
CA HIS A 139 0.64 15.20 -20.39
C HIS A 139 0.59 14.39 -19.09
N CYS A 140 0.09 14.98 -18.00
CA CYS A 140 -0.12 14.27 -16.74
C CYS A 140 -1.07 13.08 -16.92
N LEU A 141 -2.17 13.25 -17.65
CA LEU A 141 -3.10 12.16 -17.91
C LEU A 141 -2.45 11.02 -18.72
N GLY A 142 -1.62 11.33 -19.72
CA GLY A 142 -0.83 10.33 -20.44
C GLY A 142 0.16 9.59 -19.55
N ALA A 143 0.84 10.30 -18.65
CA ALA A 143 1.73 9.68 -17.66
C ALA A 143 0.96 8.80 -16.66
N ALA A 144 -0.23 9.22 -16.21
CA ALA A 144 -1.11 8.39 -15.37
C ALA A 144 -1.46 7.07 -16.05
N ILE A 145 -1.91 7.11 -17.32
CA ILE A 145 -2.23 5.90 -18.11
C ILE A 145 -1.03 4.95 -18.23
N PHE A 146 0.19 5.48 -18.32
CA PHE A 146 1.38 4.64 -18.36
C PHE A 146 1.69 3.99 -17.00
N PHE A 147 1.63 4.74 -15.91
CA PHE A 147 2.03 4.25 -14.59
C PHE A 147 0.93 3.48 -13.84
N THR A 148 -0.35 3.67 -14.17
CA THR A 148 -1.48 2.95 -13.55
C THR A 148 -1.39 1.44 -13.80
N PRO A 149 -1.17 0.92 -15.02
CA PRO A 149 -0.95 -0.52 -15.26
C PRO A 149 0.27 -1.09 -14.53
N VAL A 150 1.38 -0.34 -14.47
CA VAL A 150 2.59 -0.74 -13.73
C VAL A 150 2.28 -0.88 -12.24
N THR A 151 1.56 0.08 -11.68
CA THR A 151 1.06 0.06 -10.31
C THR A 151 0.13 -1.12 -10.05
N MET A 152 -0.81 -1.38 -10.95
CA MET A 152 -1.73 -2.53 -10.83
C MET A 152 -0.96 -3.85 -10.83
N ALA A 153 -0.02 -4.04 -11.77
CA ALA A 153 0.78 -5.26 -11.86
C ALA A 153 1.60 -5.52 -10.59
N THR A 154 2.30 -4.49 -10.08
CA THR A 154 3.04 -4.60 -8.81
C THR A 154 2.12 -4.84 -7.61
N GLY A 155 0.92 -4.26 -7.61
CA GLY A 155 -0.12 -4.52 -6.60
C GLY A 155 -0.62 -5.96 -6.60
N PHE A 156 -0.93 -6.52 -7.78
CA PHE A 156 -1.35 -7.92 -7.92
C PHE A 156 -0.25 -8.89 -7.51
N TYR A 157 0.98 -8.65 -7.94
CA TYR A 157 2.15 -9.44 -7.53
C TYR A 157 2.28 -9.48 -6.01
N THR A 158 2.22 -8.31 -5.36
CA THR A 158 2.34 -8.21 -3.91
C THR A 158 1.18 -8.89 -3.18
N TRP A 159 -0.04 -8.73 -3.69
CA TRP A 159 -1.22 -9.41 -3.15
C TRP A 159 -1.10 -10.93 -3.21
N TRP A 160 -0.64 -11.44 -4.35
CA TRP A 160 -0.41 -12.87 -4.57
C TRP A 160 0.69 -13.44 -3.66
N LEU A 161 1.80 -12.71 -3.50
CA LEU A 161 2.94 -13.13 -2.71
C LEU A 161 2.65 -13.08 -1.20
N ASN A 162 2.16 -11.94 -0.71
CA ASN A 162 2.09 -11.68 0.73
C ASN A 162 0.75 -12.08 1.37
N TYR A 163 -0.33 -12.13 0.58
CA TYR A 163 -1.65 -12.46 1.08
C TYR A 163 -2.18 -13.77 0.49
N PHE A 164 -1.36 -14.54 -0.23
CA PHE A 164 -1.75 -15.83 -0.82
C PHE A 164 -2.99 -15.74 -1.71
N ALA A 165 -3.19 -14.60 -2.38
CA ALA A 165 -4.41 -14.30 -3.12
C ALA A 165 -5.73 -14.43 -2.30
N LYS A 166 -5.64 -14.37 -0.97
CA LYS A 166 -6.82 -14.33 -0.09
C LYS A 166 -7.47 -12.95 -0.18
N ARG A 167 -8.80 -12.93 -0.05
CA ARG A 167 -9.56 -11.68 -0.04
C ARG A 167 -9.20 -10.87 1.21
N VAL A 168 -8.65 -9.69 0.99
CA VAL A 168 -8.32 -8.72 2.04
C VAL A 168 -9.03 -7.42 1.70
N HIS A 169 -9.93 -6.97 2.56
CA HIS A 169 -10.87 -5.91 2.22
C HIS A 169 -10.20 -4.63 1.65
N PRO A 170 -9.16 -4.05 2.29
CA PRO A 170 -8.45 -2.91 1.70
C PRO A 170 -7.81 -3.20 0.33
N VAL A 171 -7.28 -4.41 0.11
CA VAL A 171 -6.70 -4.79 -1.19
C VAL A 171 -7.79 -4.89 -2.26
N THR A 172 -8.91 -5.54 -1.93
CA THR A 172 -10.05 -5.68 -2.85
C THR A 172 -10.62 -4.32 -3.24
N MET A 173 -10.77 -3.39 -2.29
CA MET A 173 -11.23 -2.03 -2.59
C MET A 173 -10.26 -1.33 -3.56
N LYS A 174 -8.95 -1.38 -3.31
CA LYS A 174 -7.95 -0.81 -4.22
C LYS A 174 -8.05 -1.40 -5.63
N GLN A 175 -8.19 -2.72 -5.76
CA GLN A 175 -8.35 -3.37 -7.05
C GLN A 175 -9.58 -2.84 -7.80
N ILE A 176 -10.75 -2.80 -7.14
CA ILE A 176 -11.98 -2.28 -7.73
C ILE A 176 -11.80 -0.85 -8.23
N PHE A 177 -11.29 0.05 -7.37
CA PHE A 177 -11.12 1.45 -7.76
C PHE A 177 -10.05 1.65 -8.83
N SER A 178 -8.98 0.84 -8.86
CA SER A 178 -8.00 0.86 -9.94
C SER A 178 -8.60 0.43 -11.29
N PHE A 179 -9.49 -0.56 -11.32
CA PHE A 179 -10.22 -0.95 -12.53
C PHE A 179 -11.27 0.06 -12.99
N ILE A 180 -11.67 1.00 -12.13
CA ILE A 180 -12.51 2.15 -12.52
C ILE A 180 -11.63 3.30 -13.00
N LEU A 181 -10.52 3.55 -12.31
CA LEU A 181 -9.60 4.65 -12.58
C LEU A 181 -8.98 4.54 -13.98
N LEU A 182 -8.40 3.39 -14.34
CA LEU A 182 -7.68 3.24 -15.61
C LEU A 182 -8.57 3.48 -16.85
N PRO A 183 -9.77 2.88 -16.97
CA PRO A 183 -10.67 3.18 -18.09
C PRO A 183 -11.08 4.65 -18.14
N LEU A 184 -11.30 5.29 -16.98
CA LEU A 184 -11.66 6.70 -16.92
C LEU A 184 -10.49 7.60 -17.37
N GLU A 185 -9.27 7.29 -16.95
CA GLU A 185 -8.06 7.98 -17.42
C GLU A 185 -7.94 7.90 -18.95
N ILE A 186 -8.06 6.69 -19.51
CA ILE A 186 -8.00 6.44 -20.95
C ILE A 186 -9.13 7.19 -21.67
N PHE A 187 -10.35 7.12 -21.15
CA PHE A 187 -11.51 7.80 -21.73
C PHE A 187 -11.29 9.31 -21.80
N LEU A 188 -10.87 9.94 -20.70
CA LEU A 188 -10.59 11.37 -20.65
C LEU A 188 -9.44 11.75 -21.58
N PHE A 189 -8.40 10.92 -21.69
CA PHE A 189 -7.28 11.18 -22.57
C PHE A 189 -7.70 11.15 -24.03
N VAL A 190 -8.39 10.08 -24.45
CA VAL A 190 -8.91 9.93 -25.81
C VAL A 190 -9.89 11.06 -26.13
N TRP A 191 -10.81 11.38 -25.21
CA TRP A 191 -11.76 12.47 -25.43
C TRP A 191 -11.05 13.80 -25.65
N ARG A 192 -10.03 14.11 -24.84
CA ARG A 192 -9.24 15.35 -24.95
C ARG A 192 -8.36 15.41 -26.19
N VAL A 193 -7.83 14.27 -26.66
CA VAL A 193 -7.06 14.16 -27.92
C VAL A 193 -7.97 14.37 -29.12
N LEU A 194 -9.17 13.76 -29.12
CA LEU A 194 -10.15 13.89 -30.20
C LEU A 194 -10.83 15.26 -30.22
N ASN A 195 -10.91 15.95 -29.08
CA ASN A 195 -11.51 17.28 -28.96
C ASN A 195 -10.53 18.26 -28.29
N PRO A 196 -9.57 18.81 -29.05
CA PRO A 196 -8.51 19.64 -28.47
C PRO A 196 -8.96 20.93 -27.80
N GLU A 197 -10.15 21.41 -28.14
CA GLU A 197 -10.73 22.67 -27.65
C GLU A 197 -11.91 22.43 -26.70
N ILE A 198 -12.00 21.23 -26.08
CA ILE A 198 -13.13 20.81 -25.23
C ILE A 198 -13.40 21.75 -24.04
N LEU A 199 -12.36 22.39 -23.51
CA LEU A 199 -12.46 23.35 -22.42
C LEU A 199 -12.45 24.82 -22.88
N ALA A 200 -12.03 25.09 -24.11
CA ALA A 200 -12.03 26.46 -24.67
C ALA A 200 -13.44 26.89 -25.11
N LYS A 201 -14.27 25.93 -25.52
CA LYS A 201 -15.68 26.18 -25.85
C LYS A 201 -16.52 26.12 -24.58
N SER A 202 -17.15 27.24 -24.22
CA SER A 202 -18.17 27.26 -23.18
C SER A 202 -19.33 26.34 -23.61
N GLY A 203 -19.49 25.20 -22.93
CA GLY A 203 -20.49 24.22 -23.30
C GLY A 203 -20.57 23.04 -22.33
N PRO A 204 -21.66 22.25 -22.40
CA PRO A 204 -21.91 21.17 -21.45
C PRO A 204 -20.84 20.08 -21.49
N GLN A 205 -20.21 19.84 -22.65
CA GLN A 205 -19.14 18.85 -22.78
C GLN A 205 -17.89 19.21 -21.95
N GLY A 206 -17.49 20.48 -21.95
CA GLY A 206 -16.36 20.95 -21.15
C GLY A 206 -16.62 20.83 -19.65
N VAL A 207 -17.85 21.12 -19.21
CA VAL A 207 -18.27 20.93 -17.81
C VAL A 207 -18.22 19.45 -17.41
N ILE A 208 -18.77 18.56 -18.24
CA ILE A 208 -18.74 17.11 -17.99
C ILE A 208 -17.30 16.60 -17.95
N TYR A 209 -16.46 17.01 -18.90
CA TYR A 209 -15.05 16.65 -18.92
C TYR A 209 -14.33 17.09 -17.64
N PHE A 210 -14.54 18.33 -17.19
CA PHE A 210 -13.95 18.84 -15.97
C PHE A 210 -14.43 18.08 -14.73
N LEU A 211 -15.73 17.80 -14.61
CA LEU A 211 -16.26 17.04 -13.47
C LEU A 211 -15.72 15.60 -13.41
N LEU A 212 -15.59 14.94 -14.57
CA LEU A 212 -14.97 13.63 -14.65
C LEU A 212 -13.47 13.70 -14.31
N ALA A 213 -12.75 14.72 -14.74
CA ALA A 213 -11.36 14.94 -14.36
C ALA A 213 -11.21 15.18 -12.84
N VAL A 214 -12.13 15.92 -12.21
CA VAL A 214 -12.19 16.07 -10.76
C VAL A 214 -12.49 14.74 -10.07
N SER A 215 -13.30 13.86 -10.67
CA SER A 215 -13.56 12.53 -10.07
C SER A 215 -12.30 11.65 -9.97
N LEU A 216 -11.26 11.88 -10.82
CA LEU A 216 -9.96 11.21 -10.69
C LEU A 216 -9.29 11.50 -9.34
N PHE A 217 -9.48 12.71 -8.80
CA PHE A 217 -9.01 13.08 -7.47
C PHE A 217 -9.67 12.21 -6.40
N GLY A 218 -10.99 12.06 -6.46
CA GLY A 218 -11.77 11.24 -5.54
C GLY A 218 -11.34 9.76 -5.58
N LEU A 219 -11.24 9.19 -6.78
CA LEU A 219 -10.80 7.81 -6.98
C LEU A 219 -9.39 7.58 -6.44
N SER A 220 -8.44 8.46 -6.77
CA SER A 220 -7.04 8.34 -6.33
C SER A 220 -6.91 8.48 -4.81
N THR A 221 -7.69 9.38 -4.20
CA THR A 221 -7.74 9.54 -2.74
C THR A 221 -8.29 8.30 -2.06
N ILE A 222 -9.35 7.68 -2.59
CA ILE A 222 -9.90 6.43 -2.04
C ILE A 222 -8.89 5.29 -2.14
N ILE A 223 -8.20 5.14 -3.28
CA ILE A 223 -7.16 4.12 -3.46
C ILE A 223 -6.01 4.36 -2.45
N GLY A 224 -5.57 5.62 -2.30
CA GLY A 224 -4.56 6.03 -1.33
C GLY A 224 -4.98 5.72 0.11
N TRP A 225 -6.22 6.01 0.47
CA TRP A 225 -6.80 5.74 1.80
C TRP A 225 -6.78 4.26 2.16
N TYR A 226 -7.24 3.39 1.26
CA TYR A 226 -7.16 1.94 1.48
C TYR A 226 -5.72 1.42 1.44
N GLY A 227 -4.82 2.07 0.70
CA GLY A 227 -3.39 1.81 0.75
C GLY A 227 -2.79 2.15 2.12
N ALA A 228 -3.18 3.29 2.69
CA ALA A 228 -2.77 3.72 4.02
C ALA A 228 -3.26 2.75 5.10
N LYS A 229 -4.50 2.24 5.02
CA LYS A 229 -5.02 1.23 5.96
C LYS A 229 -4.22 -0.07 6.01
N LEU A 230 -3.53 -0.45 4.93
CA LEU A 230 -2.64 -1.62 4.93
C LEU A 230 -1.32 -1.34 5.67
N THR A 231 -0.91 -0.07 5.73
CA THR A 231 0.35 0.36 6.35
C THR A 231 0.14 0.81 7.79
N PHE A 232 -1.00 1.45 8.06
CA PHE A 232 -1.42 2.04 9.31
C PHE A 232 -2.87 1.60 9.58
N PRO A 233 -3.09 0.36 10.06
CA PRO A 233 -4.41 -0.11 10.38
C PRO A 233 -5.01 0.75 11.51
N THR A 234 -6.08 1.49 11.20
CA THR A 234 -6.97 2.03 12.22
C THR A 234 -7.77 0.87 12.80
N GLU A 235 -7.89 0.84 14.12
CA GLU A 235 -8.50 -0.22 14.96
C GLU A 235 -9.54 -1.12 14.30
#